data_AF-A0A7X7TPU1-F1
#
_entry.id   AF-A0A7X7TPU1-F1
#
_cell.length_a   1.000
_cell.length_b   1.000
_cell.length_c   1.000
_cell.angle_alpha   90.00
_cell.angle_beta   90.00
_cell.angle_gamma   90.00
#
_symmetry.space_group_name_H-M   'P 1'
#
loop_
_entity.id
_entity.type
_entity.pdbx_description
1 polymer ?
#
loop_
_entity_poly.entity_id
_entity_poly.type
_entity_poly.pdbx_seq_one_letter_code
_entity_poly.pdbx_strand_id
1 'polypeptide(L)'
;MPDIIHLLPDSIANQIAAGEVIQRPASVVKELVENSIDAGATQIQIVIKNAGKTLIQVIDNGKGMSATDARMAFERHATSKIQKADDLFSLTTMGFRGEALPSIAAISQVEVKTRKEEDEIGTRLSISGSKVEEQEAISCAKGTIISVKNIFFNVPARRKFLKSNESERRNILMEIERLVLANPDIEFSLIENDIQTLQLPPGVLRKRIV
;
A
#
# COMPACT_ATOMS: atom_id res chain seq x y z
N MET A 1 -12.98 -39.53 -21.50
CA MET A 1 -13.64 -38.42 -20.77
C MET A 1 -12.74 -37.21 -20.93
N PRO A 2 -13.26 -36.01 -21.20
CA PRO A 2 -12.41 -34.82 -21.22
C PRO A 2 -11.86 -34.58 -19.81
N ASP A 3 -10.65 -34.05 -19.73
CA ASP A 3 -10.01 -33.71 -18.46
C ASP A 3 -10.89 -32.72 -17.68
N ILE A 4 -11.12 -33.00 -16.40
CA ILE A 4 -12.07 -32.27 -15.53
C ILE A 4 -11.39 -31.07 -14.84
N ILE A 5 -10.06 -31.10 -14.74
CA ILE A 5 -9.25 -30.09 -14.06
C ILE A 5 -8.72 -29.10 -15.11
N HIS A 6 -8.93 -27.81 -14.84
CA HIS A 6 -8.44 -26.73 -15.70
C HIS A 6 -7.65 -25.71 -14.89
N LEU A 7 -6.62 -25.13 -15.53
CA LEU A 7 -5.88 -24.03 -14.94
C LEU A 7 -6.81 -22.81 -14.81
N LEU A 8 -6.79 -22.17 -13.64
CA LEU A 8 -7.49 -20.90 -13.48
C LEU A 8 -6.77 -19.80 -14.28
N PRO A 9 -7.51 -18.86 -14.89
CA PRO A 9 -6.92 -17.64 -15.41
C PRO A 9 -6.16 -16.88 -14.31
N ASP A 10 -5.02 -16.28 -14.67
CA ASP A 10 -4.17 -15.55 -13.73
C ASP A 10 -4.94 -14.47 -12.96
N SER A 11 -5.87 -13.77 -13.61
CA SER A 11 -6.71 -12.76 -12.96
C SER A 11 -7.55 -13.33 -11.80
N ILE A 12 -8.08 -14.54 -11.95
CA ILE A 12 -8.89 -15.22 -10.92
C ILE A 12 -7.97 -15.73 -9.80
N ALA A 13 -6.86 -16.40 -10.16
CA ALA A 13 -5.86 -16.84 -9.19
C ALA A 13 -5.33 -15.65 -8.35
N ASN A 14 -5.13 -14.50 -9.01
CA ASN A 14 -4.67 -13.27 -8.38
C ASN A 14 -5.68 -12.72 -7.38
N GLN A 15 -6.97 -12.67 -7.76
CA GLN A 15 -8.03 -12.23 -6.86
C GLN A 15 -8.20 -13.16 -5.66
N ILE A 16 -8.06 -14.48 -5.84
CA ILE A 16 -8.16 -15.45 -4.74
C ILE A 16 -7.06 -15.18 -3.72
N ALA A 17 -5.80 -15.25 -4.16
CA ALA A 17 -4.62 -15.04 -3.31
C ALA A 17 -4.62 -13.64 -2.65
N ALA A 18 -5.07 -12.62 -3.38
CA ALA A 18 -5.13 -11.26 -2.85
C ALA A 18 -6.01 -11.11 -1.60
N GLY A 19 -6.97 -12.01 -1.33
CA GLY A 19 -7.74 -11.93 -0.09
C GLY A 19 -7.27 -12.83 1.03
N GLU A 20 -6.27 -13.68 0.79
CA GLU A 20 -5.49 -14.25 1.87
C GLU A 20 -4.56 -13.18 2.44
N VAL A 21 -4.01 -12.33 1.56
CA VAL A 21 -3.10 -11.22 1.92
C VAL A 21 -3.85 -9.98 2.40
N ILE A 22 -4.86 -9.50 1.64
CA ILE A 22 -5.61 -8.26 1.93
C ILE A 22 -7.08 -8.58 2.22
N GLN A 23 -7.42 -8.59 3.51
CA GLN A 23 -8.78 -8.89 3.95
C GLN A 23 -9.65 -7.64 4.19
N ARG A 24 -9.03 -6.50 4.49
CA ARG A 24 -9.72 -5.27 4.89
C ARG A 24 -8.88 -4.01 4.65
N PRO A 25 -9.48 -2.81 4.72
CA PRO A 25 -8.77 -1.53 4.53
C PRO A 25 -7.54 -1.35 5.43
N ALA A 26 -7.61 -1.76 6.70
CA ALA A 26 -6.49 -1.65 7.63
C ALA A 26 -5.23 -2.40 7.16
N SER A 27 -5.39 -3.57 6.52
CA SER A 27 -4.27 -4.33 5.95
C SER A 27 -3.59 -3.55 4.82
N VAL A 28 -4.36 -2.83 3.99
CA VAL A 28 -3.77 -1.97 2.95
C VAL A 28 -2.99 -0.83 3.57
N VAL A 29 -3.54 -0.17 4.58
CA VAL A 29 -2.83 0.91 5.30
C VAL A 29 -1.51 0.41 5.86
N LYS A 30 -1.53 -0.74 6.55
CA LYS A 30 -0.33 -1.39 7.09
C LYS A 30 0.75 -1.55 6.02
N GLU A 31 0.43 -2.30 4.96
CA GLU A 31 1.41 -2.64 3.93
C GLU A 31 1.98 -1.41 3.21
N LEU A 32 1.14 -0.39 2.94
CA LEU A 32 1.61 0.85 2.31
C LEU A 32 2.53 1.66 3.23
N VAL A 33 2.17 1.79 4.51
CA VAL A 33 2.98 2.52 5.48
C VAL A 33 4.29 1.80 5.77
N GLU A 34 4.27 0.47 5.91
CA GLU A 34 5.49 -0.35 6.06
C GLU A 34 6.43 -0.17 4.85
N ASN A 35 5.89 -0.08 3.63
CA ASN A 35 6.69 0.22 2.45
C ASN A 35 7.29 1.63 2.48
N SER A 36 6.57 2.64 2.96
CA SER A 36 7.10 3.98 3.15
C SER A 36 8.22 4.01 4.20
N ILE A 37 8.09 3.27 5.29
CA ILE A 37 9.13 3.11 6.32
C ILE A 37 10.37 2.43 5.73
N ASP A 38 10.20 1.31 5.03
CA ASP A 38 11.30 0.60 4.35
C ASP A 38 11.98 1.47 3.27
N ALA A 39 11.28 2.47 2.74
CA ALA A 39 11.81 3.46 1.80
C ALA A 39 12.60 4.60 2.49
N GLY A 40 12.71 4.59 3.82
CA GLY A 40 13.42 5.60 4.61
C GLY A 40 12.66 6.92 4.77
N ALA A 41 11.31 6.89 4.71
CA ALA A 41 10.51 8.08 4.89
C ALA A 41 10.65 8.66 6.31
N THR A 42 10.74 9.98 6.40
CA THR A 42 10.71 10.73 7.67
C THR A 42 9.38 11.43 7.88
N GLN A 43 8.54 11.52 6.84
CA GLN A 43 7.18 12.05 6.89
C GLN A 43 6.25 11.14 6.10
N ILE A 44 5.16 10.72 6.74
CA ILE A 44 4.13 9.86 6.15
C ILE A 44 2.75 10.50 6.41
N GLN A 45 2.05 10.84 5.34
CA GLN A 45 0.65 11.28 5.41
C GLN A 45 -0.27 10.18 4.90
N ILE A 46 -1.30 9.89 5.69
CA ILE A 46 -2.32 8.89 5.40
C ILE A 46 -3.64 9.62 5.16
N VAL A 47 -4.28 9.38 4.02
CA VAL A 47 -5.57 9.97 3.65
C VAL A 47 -6.59 8.85 3.46
N ILE A 48 -7.69 8.92 4.21
CA ILE A 48 -8.74 7.90 4.23
C ILE A 48 -10.09 8.54 3.89
N LYS A 49 -10.82 7.97 2.92
CA LYS A 49 -12.22 8.31 2.65
C LYS A 49 -13.14 7.11 2.84
N ASN A 50 -14.26 7.33 3.54
CA ASN A 50 -15.26 6.30 3.85
C ASN A 50 -14.64 5.04 4.49
N ALA A 51 -13.83 5.23 5.54
CA ALA A 51 -13.12 4.16 6.25
C ALA A 51 -12.28 3.25 5.33
N GLY A 52 -11.67 3.85 4.29
CA GLY A 52 -10.79 3.19 3.34
C GLY A 52 -11.50 2.40 2.24
N LYS A 53 -12.85 2.44 2.20
CA LYS A 53 -13.62 1.79 1.14
C LYS A 53 -13.54 2.56 -0.18
N THR A 54 -13.47 3.88 -0.11
CA THR A 54 -13.41 4.75 -1.29
C THR A 54 -11.98 5.09 -1.64
N LEU A 55 -11.19 5.52 -0.67
CA LEU A 55 -9.80 5.90 -0.86
C LEU A 55 -8.97 5.54 0.36
N ILE A 56 -7.82 4.93 0.12
CA ILE A 56 -6.67 4.86 1.01
C ILE A 56 -5.51 5.44 0.23
N GLN A 57 -4.90 6.51 0.72
CA GLN A 57 -3.73 7.11 0.09
C GLN A 57 -2.63 7.29 1.12
N VAL A 58 -1.42 6.87 0.76
CA VAL A 58 -0.21 7.07 1.56
C VAL A 58 0.75 7.91 0.74
N ILE A 59 1.20 9.01 1.34
CA ILE A 59 2.13 9.98 0.78
C ILE A 59 3.37 9.97 1.67
N ASP A 60 4.51 9.67 1.10
CA ASP A 60 5.79 9.66 1.81
C ASP A 60 6.86 10.49 1.09
N ASN A 61 7.87 10.89 1.84
CA ASN A 61 9.07 11.57 1.36
C ASN A 61 10.28 10.62 1.27
N GLY A 62 10.05 9.32 1.10
CA GLY A 62 11.10 8.31 1.03
C GLY A 62 11.95 8.42 -0.24
N LYS A 63 12.74 7.38 -0.51
CA LYS A 63 13.66 7.36 -1.67
C LYS A 63 12.98 7.39 -3.05
N GLY A 64 11.69 7.09 -3.14
CA GLY A 64 10.97 6.96 -4.40
C GLY A 64 11.39 5.75 -5.24
N MET A 65 10.87 5.65 -6.45
CA MET A 65 11.15 4.57 -7.40
C MET A 65 11.47 5.13 -8.78
N SER A 66 12.30 4.40 -9.55
CA SER A 66 12.44 4.66 -10.98
C SER A 66 11.16 4.27 -11.74
N ALA A 67 11.04 4.69 -13.00
CA ALA A 67 9.91 4.29 -13.85
C ALA A 67 9.79 2.76 -14.02
N THR A 68 10.92 2.07 -14.07
CA THR A 68 10.97 0.60 -14.17
C THR A 68 10.57 -0.05 -12.85
N ASP A 69 11.12 0.42 -11.72
CA ASP A 69 10.79 -0.11 -10.39
C ASP A 69 9.32 0.12 -10.04
N ALA A 70 8.77 1.28 -10.38
CA ALA A 70 7.37 1.60 -10.15
C ALA A 70 6.43 0.61 -10.86
N ARG A 71 6.82 0.14 -12.05
CA ARG A 71 6.08 -0.91 -12.76
C ARG A 71 6.31 -2.29 -12.13
N MET A 72 7.57 -2.64 -11.89
CA MET A 72 7.96 -3.93 -11.32
C MET A 72 7.40 -4.17 -9.92
N ALA A 73 7.21 -3.12 -9.11
CA ALA A 73 6.66 -3.22 -7.76
C ALA A 73 5.24 -3.83 -7.72
N PHE A 74 4.53 -3.87 -8.86
CA PHE A 74 3.21 -4.48 -8.99
C PHE A 74 3.23 -5.86 -9.67
N GLU A 75 4.41 -6.35 -10.04
CA GLU A 75 4.61 -7.73 -10.49
C GLU A 75 4.79 -8.67 -9.30
N ARG A 76 4.31 -9.90 -9.42
CA ARG A 76 4.47 -10.90 -8.35
C ARG A 76 5.92 -11.33 -8.20
N HIS A 77 6.30 -11.61 -6.96
CA HIS A 77 7.64 -12.11 -6.61
C HIS A 77 8.77 -11.13 -6.97
N ALA A 78 8.44 -9.86 -7.19
CA ALA A 78 9.39 -8.78 -7.36
C ALA A 78 9.56 -8.04 -6.03
N THR A 79 10.78 -8.04 -5.50
CA THR A 79 11.15 -7.36 -4.25
C THR A 79 12.59 -6.87 -4.34
N SER A 80 12.86 -5.70 -3.74
CA SER A 80 14.23 -5.21 -3.56
C SER A 80 14.85 -5.59 -2.21
N LYS A 81 14.09 -6.30 -1.36
CA LYS A 81 14.39 -6.51 0.06
C LYS A 81 15.13 -7.82 0.36
N ILE A 82 15.06 -8.80 -0.54
CA ILE A 82 15.81 -10.07 -0.47
C ILE A 82 16.28 -10.46 -1.88
N GLN A 83 17.43 -11.12 -1.98
CA GLN A 83 18.01 -11.61 -3.24
C GLN A 83 18.33 -13.11 -3.20
N LYS A 84 18.62 -13.66 -2.02
CA LYS A 84 19.01 -15.07 -1.83
C LYS A 84 18.21 -15.70 -0.70
N ALA A 85 18.14 -17.04 -0.68
CA ALA A 85 17.41 -17.78 0.35
C ALA A 85 17.92 -17.46 1.77
N ASP A 86 19.23 -17.22 1.92
CA ASP A 86 19.84 -16.91 3.22
C ASP A 86 19.34 -15.59 3.81
N ASP A 87 18.91 -14.63 2.98
CA ASP A 87 18.37 -13.34 3.43
C ASP A 87 17.07 -13.50 4.24
N LEU A 88 16.36 -14.63 4.08
CA LEU A 88 15.17 -14.95 4.87
C LEU A 88 15.48 -15.13 6.36
N PHE A 89 16.73 -15.45 6.71
CA PHE A 89 17.15 -15.64 8.10
C PHE A 89 17.72 -14.36 8.73
N SER A 90 17.87 -13.28 7.95
CA SER A 90 18.41 -11.99 8.39
C SER A 90 17.54 -10.81 7.92
N LEU A 91 16.22 -10.92 8.12
CA LEU A 91 15.25 -9.91 7.68
C LEU A 91 15.39 -8.62 8.50
N THR A 92 15.69 -7.51 7.83
CA THR A 92 15.78 -6.16 8.43
C THR A 92 14.66 -5.22 7.96
N THR A 93 13.81 -5.68 7.03
CA THR A 93 12.70 -4.91 6.44
C THR A 93 11.34 -5.46 6.87
N MET A 94 10.31 -4.62 6.89
CA MET A 94 8.97 -5.02 7.35
C MET A 94 8.25 -5.94 6.35
N GLY A 95 8.46 -5.73 5.04
CA GLY A 95 8.03 -6.65 3.99
C GLY A 95 9.19 -7.40 3.34
N PHE A 96 8.94 -8.54 2.69
CA PHE A 96 9.97 -9.24 1.88
C PHE A 96 9.42 -10.12 0.75
N ARG A 97 8.12 -10.43 0.75
CA ARG A 97 7.52 -11.40 -0.17
C ARG A 97 7.30 -10.89 -1.60
N GLY A 98 7.26 -9.56 -1.79
CA GLY A 98 6.92 -8.98 -3.10
C GLY A 98 5.47 -9.26 -3.52
N GLU A 99 4.55 -9.39 -2.56
CA GLU A 99 3.16 -9.81 -2.82
C GLU A 99 2.13 -8.74 -2.45
N ALA A 100 2.49 -7.75 -1.62
CA ALA A 100 1.55 -6.76 -1.08
C ALA A 100 0.93 -5.87 -2.17
N LEU A 101 1.75 -5.13 -2.92
CA LEU A 101 1.30 -4.24 -3.99
C LEU A 101 0.58 -4.99 -5.13
N PRO A 102 1.08 -6.14 -5.64
CA PRO A 102 0.33 -6.95 -6.61
C PRO A 102 -1.04 -7.40 -6.08
N SER A 103 -1.11 -7.80 -4.81
CA SER A 103 -2.37 -8.22 -4.18
C SER A 103 -3.35 -7.06 -4.06
N ILE A 104 -2.90 -5.88 -3.64
CA ILE A 104 -3.72 -4.67 -3.58
C ILE A 104 -4.24 -4.31 -4.97
N ALA A 105 -3.37 -4.29 -5.98
CA ALA A 105 -3.75 -3.97 -7.35
C ALA A 105 -4.76 -4.96 -7.96
N ALA A 106 -4.73 -6.24 -7.57
CA ALA A 106 -5.67 -7.23 -8.08
C ALA A 106 -7.13 -6.97 -7.67
N ILE A 107 -7.34 -6.28 -6.54
CA ILE A 107 -8.67 -6.07 -5.95
C ILE A 107 -9.11 -4.60 -5.94
N SER A 108 -8.34 -3.70 -6.53
CA SER A 108 -8.58 -2.25 -6.43
C SER A 108 -8.14 -1.50 -7.68
N GLN A 109 -8.35 -0.19 -7.68
CA GLN A 109 -7.82 0.73 -8.66
C GLN A 109 -6.70 1.53 -8.01
N VAL A 110 -5.46 1.33 -8.45
CA VAL A 110 -4.27 1.93 -7.86
C VAL A 110 -3.71 3.01 -8.78
N GLU A 111 -3.36 4.15 -8.19
CA GLU A 111 -2.57 5.19 -8.84
C GLU A 111 -1.28 5.38 -8.02
N VAL A 112 -0.13 5.32 -8.68
CA VAL A 112 1.17 5.60 -8.07
C VAL A 112 1.77 6.83 -8.72
N LYS A 113 2.30 7.73 -7.91
CA LYS A 113 3.17 8.82 -8.34
C LYS A 113 4.46 8.72 -7.55
N THR A 114 5.60 8.74 -8.23
CA THR A 114 6.88 8.57 -7.53
C THR A 114 8.02 9.22 -8.29
N ARG A 115 9.01 9.72 -7.54
CA ARG A 115 10.22 10.33 -8.08
C ARG A 115 11.36 10.12 -7.08
N LYS A 116 12.53 9.73 -7.59
CA LYS A 116 13.76 9.69 -6.78
C LYS A 116 14.34 11.09 -6.60
N GLU A 117 15.27 11.26 -5.66
CA GLU A 117 15.90 12.58 -5.43
C GLU A 117 16.67 13.04 -6.67
N GLU A 118 17.41 12.13 -7.29
CA GLU A 118 18.28 12.40 -8.42
C GLU A 118 17.56 12.65 -9.75
N ASP A 119 16.26 12.35 -9.83
CA ASP A 119 15.48 12.48 -11.06
C ASP A 119 14.73 13.82 -11.10
N GLU A 120 14.81 14.55 -12.21
CA GLU A 120 14.02 15.79 -12.41
C GLU A 120 12.53 15.52 -12.65
N ILE A 121 12.20 14.34 -13.18
CA ILE A 121 10.86 13.94 -13.60
C ILE A 121 10.49 12.63 -12.91
N GLY A 122 9.28 12.56 -12.35
CA GLY A 122 8.73 11.34 -11.77
C GLY A 122 7.89 10.55 -12.76
N THR A 123 7.32 9.45 -12.29
CA THR A 123 6.36 8.66 -13.07
C THR A 123 5.01 8.60 -12.39
N ARG A 124 3.95 8.55 -13.20
CA ARG A 124 2.59 8.19 -12.81
C ARG A 124 2.25 6.84 -13.41
N LEU A 125 1.72 5.93 -12.61
CA LEU A 125 1.25 4.62 -13.03
C LEU A 125 -0.21 4.43 -12.58
N SER A 126 -1.08 4.03 -13.50
CA SER A 126 -2.48 3.69 -13.22
C SER A 126 -2.71 2.19 -13.43
N ILE A 127 -3.27 1.51 -12.44
CA ILE A 127 -3.51 0.06 -12.45
C ILE A 127 -4.94 -0.22 -12.04
N SER A 128 -5.62 -1.10 -12.76
CA SER A 128 -6.98 -1.54 -12.44
C SER A 128 -7.05 -3.06 -12.51
N GLY A 129 -7.28 -3.72 -11.36
CA GLY A 129 -7.39 -5.19 -11.31
C GLY A 129 -6.17 -5.92 -11.88
N SER A 130 -4.96 -5.54 -11.44
CA SER A 130 -3.66 -6.01 -11.94
C SER A 130 -3.29 -5.62 -13.37
N LYS A 131 -4.15 -4.92 -14.11
CA LYS A 131 -3.82 -4.43 -15.45
C LYS A 131 -3.27 -3.01 -15.38
N VAL A 132 -2.05 -2.80 -15.87
CA VAL A 132 -1.51 -1.45 -16.11
C VAL A 132 -2.33 -0.80 -17.24
N GLU A 133 -3.01 0.29 -16.93
CA GLU A 133 -3.80 1.05 -17.89
C GLU A 133 -2.98 2.17 -18.53
N GLU A 134 -2.09 2.79 -17.76
CA GLU A 134 -1.40 4.00 -18.18
C GLU A 134 -0.09 4.17 -17.39
N GLN A 135 0.95 4.65 -18.08
CA GLN A 135 2.22 5.02 -17.47
C GLN A 135 2.75 6.29 -18.14
N GLU A 136 2.97 7.33 -17.36
CA GLU A 136 3.34 8.66 -17.86
C GLU A 136 4.50 9.25 -17.05
N ALA A 137 5.23 10.16 -17.69
CA ALA A 137 6.20 11.02 -17.02
C ALA A 137 5.48 12.26 -16.46
N ILE A 138 5.71 12.60 -15.19
CA ILE A 138 5.05 13.71 -14.51
C ILE A 138 6.02 14.53 -13.67
N SER A 139 5.68 15.80 -13.44
CA SER A 139 6.31 16.57 -12.36
C SER A 139 5.65 16.24 -11.02
N CYS A 140 6.43 15.78 -10.05
CA CYS A 140 5.95 15.55 -8.69
C CYS A 140 7.10 15.71 -7.67
N ALA A 141 6.75 15.86 -6.39
CA ALA A 141 7.75 15.91 -5.32
C ALA A 141 8.52 14.58 -5.22
N LYS A 142 9.66 14.61 -4.54
CA LYS A 142 10.38 13.37 -4.20
C LYS A 142 9.51 12.50 -3.30
N GLY A 143 9.66 11.19 -3.45
CA GLY A 143 9.02 10.19 -2.61
C GLY A 143 7.97 9.42 -3.39
N THR A 144 6.96 8.93 -2.68
CA THR A 144 5.93 8.09 -3.28
C THR A 144 4.55 8.49 -2.77
N ILE A 145 3.59 8.53 -3.70
CA ILE A 145 2.17 8.64 -3.42
C ILE A 145 1.50 7.39 -3.99
N ILE A 146 0.92 6.55 -3.15
CA ILE A 146 0.11 5.40 -3.58
C ILE A 146 -1.33 5.66 -3.18
N SER A 147 -2.23 5.69 -4.16
CA SER A 147 -3.66 5.89 -3.98
C SER A 147 -4.42 4.64 -4.37
N VAL A 148 -5.04 3.97 -3.40
CA VAL A 148 -5.85 2.77 -3.56
C VAL A 148 -7.31 3.18 -3.51
N LYS A 149 -7.99 3.09 -4.64
CA LYS A 149 -9.40 3.47 -4.83
C LYS A 149 -10.26 2.21 -4.95
N ASN A 150 -11.47 2.29 -4.40
CA ASN A 150 -12.52 1.28 -4.58
C ASN A 150 -12.06 -0.15 -4.29
N ILE A 151 -11.59 -0.41 -3.06
CA ILE A 151 -11.18 -1.77 -2.68
C ILE A 151 -12.35 -2.76 -2.86
N PHE A 152 -12.03 -3.94 -3.38
CA PHE A 152 -12.96 -5.01 -3.76
C PHE A 152 -13.99 -4.61 -4.83
N PHE A 153 -13.72 -3.62 -5.69
CA PHE A 153 -14.65 -3.22 -6.76
C PHE A 153 -15.01 -4.39 -7.70
N ASN A 154 -14.03 -5.26 -7.98
CA ASN A 154 -14.14 -6.43 -8.84
C ASN A 154 -14.34 -7.74 -8.06
N VAL A 155 -14.50 -7.69 -6.73
CA VAL A 155 -14.80 -8.87 -5.88
C VAL A 155 -16.02 -8.60 -4.99
N PRO A 156 -17.25 -8.62 -5.54
CA PRO A 156 -18.45 -8.16 -4.85
C PRO A 156 -18.76 -8.90 -3.53
N ALA A 157 -18.47 -10.20 -3.46
CA ALA A 157 -18.66 -10.98 -2.24
C ALA A 157 -17.84 -10.39 -1.08
N ARG A 158 -16.54 -10.14 -1.29
CA ARG A 158 -15.67 -9.52 -0.27
C ARG A 158 -16.10 -8.11 0.08
N ARG A 159 -16.54 -7.33 -0.91
CA ARG A 159 -17.07 -5.99 -0.66
C ARG A 159 -18.28 -6.01 0.30
N LYS A 160 -19.14 -7.02 0.22
CA LYS A 160 -20.27 -7.23 1.14
C LYS A 160 -19.83 -7.68 2.55
N PHE A 161 -18.67 -8.33 2.68
CA PHE A 161 -18.11 -8.76 3.97
C PHE A 161 -17.38 -7.66 4.74
N LEU A 162 -17.12 -6.51 4.11
CA LEU A 162 -16.60 -5.33 4.83
C LEU A 162 -17.60 -4.90 5.90
N LYS A 163 -17.10 -4.63 7.12
CA LYS A 163 -17.95 -4.23 8.24
C LYS A 163 -18.46 -2.79 8.08
N SER A 164 -19.17 -2.29 9.10
CA SER A 164 -19.57 -0.88 9.16
C SER A 164 -18.37 0.06 9.03
N ASN A 165 -18.59 1.29 8.54
CA ASN A 165 -17.50 2.27 8.42
C ASN A 165 -16.83 2.53 9.77
N GLU A 166 -17.60 2.54 10.87
CA GLU A 166 -17.05 2.69 12.21
C GLU A 166 -16.12 1.52 12.60
N SER A 167 -16.50 0.28 12.28
CA SER A 167 -15.68 -0.91 12.56
C SER A 167 -14.37 -0.88 11.77
N GLU A 168 -14.43 -0.56 10.48
CA GLU A 168 -13.23 -0.50 9.64
C GLU A 168 -12.33 0.68 10.02
N ARG A 169 -12.93 1.84 10.37
CA ARG A 169 -12.19 2.98 10.91
C ARG A 169 -11.41 2.59 12.17
N ARG A 170 -12.06 1.89 13.11
CA ARG A 170 -11.39 1.42 14.34
C ARG A 170 -10.21 0.50 14.02
N ASN A 171 -10.38 -0.43 13.08
CA ASN A 171 -9.29 -1.31 12.63
C ASN A 171 -8.12 -0.51 12.04
N ILE A 172 -8.40 0.50 11.22
CA ILE A 172 -7.38 1.36 10.63
C ILE A 172 -6.62 2.13 11.72
N LEU A 173 -7.34 2.75 12.66
CA LEU A 173 -6.72 3.53 13.74
C LEU A 173 -5.83 2.68 14.63
N MET A 174 -6.28 1.47 15.02
CA MET A 174 -5.45 0.55 15.81
C MET A 174 -4.15 0.19 15.08
N GLU A 175 -4.20 0.05 13.75
CA GLU A 175 -3.02 -0.28 12.95
C GLU A 175 -2.06 0.91 12.84
N ILE A 176 -2.61 2.11 12.58
CA ILE A 176 -1.84 3.36 12.56
C ILE A 176 -1.16 3.58 13.91
N GLU A 177 -1.86 3.38 15.02
CA GLU A 177 -1.32 3.53 16.37
C GLU A 177 -0.09 2.64 16.59
N ARG A 178 -0.17 1.35 16.20
CA ARG A 178 0.97 0.42 16.29
C ARG A 178 2.17 0.89 15.47
N LEU A 179 1.93 1.34 14.23
CA LEU A 179 2.97 1.81 13.33
C LEU A 179 3.64 3.08 13.87
N VAL A 180 2.84 4.02 14.37
CA VAL A 180 3.30 5.27 14.98
C VAL A 180 4.17 5.00 16.20
N LEU A 181 3.75 4.08 17.08
CA LEU A 181 4.48 3.76 18.32
C LEU A 181 5.78 3.00 18.04
N ALA A 182 5.81 2.18 16.99
CA ALA A 182 7.02 1.47 16.57
C ALA A 182 8.05 2.39 15.89
N ASN A 183 7.62 3.55 15.37
CA ASN A 183 8.47 4.45 14.58
C ASN A 183 8.43 5.90 15.13
N PRO A 184 8.97 6.15 16.35
CA PRO A 184 8.87 7.44 17.04
C PRO A 184 9.65 8.59 16.39
N ASP A 185 10.52 8.29 15.43
CA ASP A 185 11.34 9.27 14.71
C ASP A 185 10.70 9.77 13.41
N ILE A 186 9.57 9.18 13.00
CA ILE A 186 8.85 9.54 11.75
C ILE A 186 7.64 10.41 12.09
N GLU A 187 7.41 11.48 11.32
CA GLU A 187 6.19 12.28 11.39
C GLU A 187 5.02 11.55 10.72
N PHE A 188 3.89 11.42 11.42
CA PHE A 188 2.67 10.87 10.85
C PHE A 188 1.53 11.89 10.87
N SER A 189 0.77 11.94 9.78
CA SER A 189 -0.48 12.69 9.73
C SER A 189 -1.61 11.83 9.17
N LEU A 190 -2.82 12.01 9.70
CA LEU A 190 -4.02 11.32 9.22
C LEU A 190 -5.08 12.34 8.83
N ILE A 191 -5.58 12.21 7.61
CA ILE A 191 -6.72 12.97 7.08
C ILE A 191 -7.86 11.99 6.83
N GLU A 192 -8.98 12.17 7.52
CA GLU A 192 -10.19 11.38 7.35
C GLU A 192 -11.31 12.24 6.77
N ASN A 193 -11.84 11.83 5.63
CA ASN A 193 -12.92 12.54 4.93
C ASN A 193 -12.65 14.05 4.83
N ASP A 194 -11.44 14.38 4.36
CA ASP A 194 -10.96 15.75 4.13
C ASP A 194 -10.70 16.58 5.42
N ILE A 195 -10.78 15.95 6.60
CA ILE A 195 -10.47 16.57 7.89
C ILE A 195 -9.21 15.94 8.47
N GLN A 196 -8.23 16.76 8.85
CA GLN A 196 -7.05 16.28 9.56
C GLN A 196 -7.43 15.85 10.98
N THR A 197 -7.29 14.56 11.28
CA THR A 197 -7.67 13.97 12.58
C THR A 197 -6.47 13.67 13.47
N LEU A 198 -5.28 13.45 12.89
CA LEU A 198 -4.03 13.27 13.64
C LEU A 198 -2.88 14.04 13.00
N GLN A 199 -2.01 14.55 13.86
CA GLN A 199 -0.71 15.10 13.50
C GLN A 199 0.27 14.76 14.62
N LEU A 200 1.22 13.88 14.32
CA LEU A 200 2.14 13.31 15.29
C LEU A 200 3.58 13.57 14.83
N PRO A 201 4.20 14.68 15.27
CA PRO A 201 5.60 14.95 14.98
C PRO A 201 6.53 13.92 15.64
N PRO A 202 7.77 13.79 15.16
CA PRO A 202 8.80 12.98 15.82
C PRO A 202 8.94 13.35 17.30
N GLY A 203 9.07 12.36 18.18
CA GLY A 203 9.16 12.64 19.60
C GLY A 203 8.94 11.45 20.52
N VAL A 204 9.01 11.73 21.82
CA VAL A 204 8.88 10.72 22.88
C VAL A 204 7.51 10.03 22.85
N LEU A 205 7.50 8.71 23.11
CA LEU A 205 6.30 7.87 23.03
C LEU A 205 5.10 8.42 23.82
N ARG A 206 5.33 9.03 24.99
CA ARG A 206 4.26 9.62 25.82
C ARG A 206 3.45 10.71 25.09
N LYS A 207 4.04 11.39 24.11
CA LYS A 207 3.36 12.41 23.30
C LYS A 207 2.75 11.83 22.01
N ARG A 208 2.93 10.53 21.76
CA ARG A 208 2.51 9.81 20.55
C ARG A 208 1.44 8.74 20.81
N ILE A 209 1.03 8.54 22.07
CA ILE A 209 -0.11 7.70 22.44
C ILE A 209 -1.37 8.53 22.19
N VAL A 210 -2.27 8.02 21.35
CA VAL A 210 -3.55 8.65 20.95
C VAL A 210 -4.68 8.06 21.79
#